data_AF-A0A1J5C010-F1
#
_entry.id   AF-A0A1J5C010-F1
#
_cell.length_a   1.000
_cell.length_b   1.000
_cell.length_c   1.000
_cell.angle_alpha   90.00
_cell.angle_beta   90.00
_cell.angle_gamma   90.00
#
_symmetry.space_group_name_H-M   'P 1'
#
loop_
_entity.id
_entity.type
_entity.pdbx_description
1 polymer ?
#
loop_
_entity_poly.entity_id
_entity_poly.type
_entity_poly.pdbx_seq_one_letter_code
_entity_poly.pdbx_strand_id
1 'polypeptide(L)'
;MALFDGLSLEIKRSINFYFNKFNDGKTMDTAILIEGGSANIKGIEKYIETSVGYASGVNRLFTNIARFDSNLFTKEYLFEMAPMFSVATGLALRGHTLKSVAKKKVPQEQAKNVLAYKKG
;
A
#
# COMPACT_ATOMS: atom_id res chain seq x y z
N MET A 1 17.99 -4.76 -15.42
CA MET A 1 17.68 -5.94 -14.56
C MET A 1 18.32 -5.80 -13.18
N ALA A 2 19.63 -5.55 -13.08
CA ALA A 2 20.37 -5.40 -11.81
C ALA A 2 19.76 -4.48 -10.73
N LEU A 3 19.11 -3.36 -11.11
CA LEU A 3 18.47 -2.46 -10.14
C LEU A 3 17.33 -3.13 -9.37
N PHE A 4 16.45 -3.84 -10.06
CA PHE A 4 15.30 -4.48 -9.44
C PHE A 4 15.69 -5.71 -8.62
N ASP A 5 16.72 -6.43 -9.06
CA ASP A 5 17.26 -7.57 -8.32
C ASP A 5 17.92 -7.09 -7.01
N GLY A 6 18.69 -5.99 -7.07
CA GLY A 6 19.26 -5.35 -5.90
C GLY A 6 18.19 -4.82 -4.93
N LEU A 7 17.17 -4.15 -5.45
CA LEU A 7 16.02 -3.70 -4.64
C LEU A 7 15.33 -4.87 -3.94
N SER A 8 15.07 -5.97 -4.67
CA SER A 8 14.42 -7.16 -4.11
C SER A 8 15.25 -7.79 -2.98
N LEU A 9 16.57 -7.85 -3.14
CA LEU A 9 17.49 -8.32 -2.12
C LEU A 9 17.41 -7.44 -0.86
N GLU A 10 17.41 -6.12 -1.02
CA GLU A 10 17.32 -5.19 0.12
C GLU A 10 15.97 -5.23 0.84
N ILE A 11 14.87 -5.42 0.09
CA ILE A 11 13.55 -5.66 0.68
C ILE A 11 13.56 -6.94 1.54
N LYS A 12 14.08 -8.06 0.99
CA LYS A 12 14.21 -9.33 1.75
C LYS A 12 15.04 -9.16 3.00
N ARG A 13 16.19 -8.48 2.91
CA ARG A 13 17.08 -8.23 4.04
C ARG A 13 16.38 -7.44 5.14
N SER A 14 15.64 -6.40 4.77
CA SER A 14 14.90 -5.55 5.71
C SER A 14 13.80 -6.33 6.44
N ILE A 15 13.03 -7.15 5.71
CA ILE A 15 11.98 -8.00 6.31
C ILE A 15 12.60 -9.05 7.25
N ASN A 16 13.64 -9.75 6.80
CA ASN A 16 14.33 -10.76 7.61
C ASN A 16 14.93 -10.14 8.88
N PHE A 17 15.53 -8.96 8.77
CA PHE A 17 16.04 -8.22 9.91
C PHE A 17 14.93 -7.90 10.92
N TYR A 18 13.79 -7.38 10.45
CA TYR A 18 12.65 -7.07 11.31
C TYR A 18 12.18 -8.29 12.09
N PHE A 19 11.94 -9.43 11.42
CA PHE A 19 11.44 -10.64 12.11
C PHE A 19 12.48 -11.25 13.05
N ASN A 20 13.75 -11.28 12.66
CA ASN A 20 14.81 -11.76 13.56
C ASN A 20 14.97 -10.88 14.79
N LYS A 21 14.76 -9.56 14.65
CA LYS A 21 14.94 -8.61 15.74
C LYS A 21 13.73 -8.52 16.67
N PHE A 22 12.52 -8.62 16.13
CA PHE A 22 11.28 -8.27 16.86
C PHE A 22 10.28 -9.42 16.98
N ASN A 23 10.52 -10.58 16.36
CA ASN A 23 9.59 -11.71 16.41
C ASN A 23 10.30 -13.08 16.51
N ASP A 24 11.46 -13.14 17.17
CA ASP A 24 12.26 -14.36 17.35
C ASP A 24 12.49 -15.16 16.05
N GLY A 25 12.61 -14.46 14.92
CA GLY A 25 12.79 -15.07 13.59
C GLY A 25 11.54 -15.72 12.99
N LYS A 26 10.39 -15.67 13.68
CA LYS A 26 9.12 -16.17 13.13
C LYS A 26 8.54 -15.13 12.17
N THR A 27 8.10 -15.58 11.00
CA THR A 27 7.37 -14.72 10.06
C THR A 27 5.90 -14.61 10.48
N MET A 28 5.23 -13.56 10.02
CA MET A 28 3.79 -13.35 10.18
C MET A 28 3.15 -13.13 8.81
N ASP A 29 1.82 -13.18 8.75
CA ASP A 29 1.07 -12.75 7.56
C ASP A 29 1.45 -11.31 7.21
N THR A 30 2.13 -11.14 6.08
CA THR A 30 2.78 -9.89 5.69
C THR A 30 2.41 -9.53 4.27
N ALA A 31 2.06 -8.27 4.06
CA ALA A 31 1.84 -7.67 2.75
C ALA A 31 2.74 -6.44 2.57
N ILE A 32 3.23 -6.24 1.35
CA ILE A 32 4.06 -5.10 0.97
C ILE A 32 3.16 -4.08 0.28
N LEU A 33 3.09 -2.87 0.86
CA LEU A 33 2.47 -1.72 0.23
C LEU A 33 3.54 -0.85 -0.42
N ILE A 34 3.43 -0.65 -1.73
CA ILE A 34 4.39 0.10 -2.53
C ILE A 34 3.89 1.53 -2.68
N GLU A 35 4.72 2.50 -2.30
CA GLU A 35 4.42 3.94 -2.28
C GLU A 35 5.53 4.75 -2.98
N GLY A 36 5.29 6.05 -3.14
CA GLY A 36 6.20 6.98 -3.83
C GLY A 36 6.00 7.01 -5.34
N GLY A 37 6.72 7.92 -6.01
CA GLY A 37 6.60 8.10 -7.46
C GLY A 37 6.95 6.85 -8.29
N SER A 38 7.92 6.06 -7.82
CA SER A 38 8.35 4.83 -8.48
C SER A 38 7.33 3.69 -8.40
N ALA A 39 6.30 3.80 -7.56
CA ALA A 39 5.27 2.76 -7.43
C ALA A 39 4.40 2.62 -8.69
N ASN A 40 4.43 3.60 -9.61
CA ASN A 40 3.70 3.51 -10.89
C ASN A 40 4.45 2.74 -11.98
N ILE A 41 5.66 2.23 -11.71
CA ILE A 41 6.34 1.34 -12.66
C ILE A 41 5.44 0.14 -12.93
N LYS A 42 5.07 -0.05 -14.20
CA LYS A 42 4.13 -1.10 -14.60
C LYS A 42 4.64 -2.49 -14.20
N GLY A 43 3.84 -3.21 -13.43
CA GLY A 43 4.14 -4.58 -13.00
C GLY A 43 5.12 -4.69 -11.84
N ILE A 44 5.46 -3.57 -11.18
CA ILE A 44 6.36 -3.58 -10.02
C ILE A 44 5.82 -4.42 -8.87
N GLU A 45 4.51 -4.40 -8.64
CA GLU A 45 3.86 -5.20 -7.61
C GLU A 45 4.05 -6.70 -7.87
N LYS A 46 3.82 -7.15 -9.10
CA LYS A 46 3.98 -8.56 -9.48
C LYS A 46 5.45 -8.99 -9.41
N TYR A 47 6.36 -8.12 -9.84
CA TYR A 47 7.79 -8.41 -9.77
C TYR A 47 8.26 -8.54 -8.32
N ILE A 48 7.90 -7.61 -7.43
CA ILE A 48 8.26 -7.68 -6.00
C ILE A 48 7.61 -8.91 -5.35
N GLU A 49 6.35 -9.18 -5.64
CA GLU A 49 5.66 -10.36 -5.11
C GLU A 49 6.38 -11.66 -5.47
N THR A 50 6.72 -11.83 -6.75
CA THR A 50 7.44 -13.02 -7.24
C THR A 50 8.85 -13.11 -6.67
N SER A 51 9.57 -11.98 -6.64
CA SER A 51 10.97 -11.94 -6.23
C SER A 51 11.14 -12.07 -4.73
N VAL A 52 10.29 -11.45 -3.93
CA VAL A 52 10.39 -11.36 -2.45
C VAL A 52 9.59 -12.47 -1.76
N GLY A 53 8.47 -12.90 -2.33
CA GLY A 53 7.62 -13.97 -1.77
C GLY A 53 6.53 -13.49 -0.82
N TYR A 54 6.22 -12.19 -0.79
CA TYR A 54 5.13 -11.61 -0.03
C TYR A 54 4.13 -10.92 -0.95
N ALA A 55 2.84 -11.01 -0.63
CA ALA A 55 1.78 -10.33 -1.37
C ALA A 55 2.10 -8.83 -1.47
N SER A 56 2.05 -8.28 -2.67
CA SER A 56 2.50 -6.91 -2.92
C SER A 56 1.45 -6.11 -3.68
N GLY A 57 1.27 -4.84 -3.33
CA GLY A 57 0.30 -3.97 -4.00
C GLY A 57 0.70 -2.50 -3.93
N VAL A 58 0.37 -1.75 -4.97
CA VAL A 58 0.55 -0.29 -4.98
C VAL A 58 -0.49 0.36 -4.07
N ASN A 59 -0.05 1.15 -3.10
CA ASN A 59 -0.96 1.86 -2.22
C ASN A 59 -1.59 3.06 -2.95
N ARG A 60 -2.93 3.04 -3.06
CA ARG A 60 -3.72 4.13 -3.64
C ARG A 60 -4.81 4.65 -2.69
N LEU A 61 -4.58 4.58 -1.37
CA LEU A 61 -5.54 5.01 -0.34
C LEU A 61 -6.16 6.38 -0.62
N PHE A 62 -5.37 7.33 -1.11
CA PHE A 62 -5.84 8.66 -1.50
C PHE A 62 -7.07 8.60 -2.42
N THR A 63 -7.08 7.72 -3.42
CA THR A 63 -8.22 7.59 -4.35
C THR A 63 -9.49 7.03 -3.73
N ASN A 64 -9.37 6.26 -2.64
CA ASN A 64 -10.53 5.67 -1.98
C ASN A 64 -11.24 6.68 -1.06
N ILE A 65 -10.53 7.71 -0.60
CA ILE A 65 -11.04 8.68 0.38
C ILE A 65 -11.29 10.07 -0.21
N ALA A 66 -10.66 10.40 -1.35
CA ALA A 66 -10.76 11.71 -1.96
C ALA A 66 -12.16 11.97 -2.51
N ARG A 67 -12.78 13.05 -2.02
CA ARG A 67 -13.85 13.75 -2.74
C ARG A 67 -13.19 14.89 -3.49
N PHE A 68 -13.42 14.97 -4.79
CA PHE A 68 -12.78 15.96 -5.65
C PHE A 68 -13.80 16.55 -6.63
N ASP A 69 -13.53 17.78 -7.07
CA ASP A 69 -14.25 18.41 -8.16
C ASP A 69 -13.75 17.84 -9.49
N SER A 70 -14.65 17.22 -10.26
CA SER A 70 -14.34 16.63 -11.56
C SER A 70 -13.95 17.65 -12.62
N ASN A 71 -14.24 18.94 -12.40
CA ASN A 71 -13.78 20.02 -13.29
C ASN A 71 -12.31 20.38 -13.05
N LEU A 72 -11.75 20.02 -11.88
CA LEU A 72 -10.35 20.29 -11.52
C LEU A 72 -9.46 19.07 -11.70
N PHE A 73 -9.97 17.87 -11.37
CA PHE A 73 -9.19 16.63 -11.41
C PHE A 73 -9.95 15.50 -12.08
N THR A 74 -9.24 14.67 -12.85
CA THR A 74 -9.78 13.40 -13.34
C THR A 74 -9.49 12.27 -12.36
N LYS A 75 -10.29 11.20 -12.42
CA LYS A 75 -10.08 10.03 -11.57
C LYS A 75 -8.76 9.35 -11.87
N GLU A 76 -8.38 9.30 -13.15
CA GLU A 76 -7.15 8.69 -13.66
C GLU A 76 -5.92 9.46 -13.16
N TYR A 77 -5.97 10.80 -13.18
CA TYR A 77 -4.92 11.64 -12.63
C TYR A 77 -4.74 11.37 -11.13
N LEU A 78 -5.83 11.36 -10.35
CA LEU A 78 -5.74 11.09 -8.92
C LEU A 78 -5.26 9.66 -8.64
N PHE A 79 -5.65 8.70 -9.48
CA PHE A 79 -5.16 7.33 -9.40
C PHE A 79 -3.66 7.27 -9.58
N GLU A 80 -3.13 7.86 -10.65
CA GLU A 80 -1.70 7.93 -10.93
C GLU A 80 -0.93 8.64 -9.82
N MET A 81 -1.45 9.77 -9.32
CA MET A 81 -0.78 10.56 -8.28
C MET A 81 -0.85 9.93 -6.89
N ALA A 82 -1.84 9.09 -6.60
CA ALA A 82 -2.09 8.54 -5.27
C ALA A 82 -0.87 7.97 -4.51
N PRO A 83 -0.03 7.09 -5.09
CA PRO A 83 1.12 6.55 -4.37
C PRO A 83 2.17 7.61 -4.05
N MET A 84 2.29 8.67 -4.86
CA MET A 84 3.20 9.80 -4.59
C MET A 84 2.70 10.67 -3.44
N PHE A 85 1.37 10.81 -3.29
CA PHE A 85 0.75 11.62 -2.25
C PHE A 85 0.47 10.88 -0.95
N SER A 86 0.98 9.66 -0.74
CA SER A 86 0.70 8.87 0.47
C SER A 86 1.07 9.63 1.77
N VAL A 87 2.26 10.21 1.81
CA VAL A 87 2.76 11.01 2.95
C VAL A 87 1.93 12.26 3.16
N ALA A 88 1.67 13.02 2.09
CA ALA A 88 0.87 14.25 2.15
C ALA A 88 -0.56 13.96 2.63
N THR A 89 -1.15 12.85 2.17
CA THR A 89 -2.46 12.36 2.62
C THR A 89 -2.45 12.06 4.12
N GLY A 90 -1.42 11.34 4.61
CA GLY A 90 -1.27 11.06 6.04
C GLY A 90 -1.10 12.33 6.89
N LEU A 91 -0.36 13.33 6.39
CA LEU A 91 -0.19 14.63 7.07
C LEU A 91 -1.52 15.41 7.13
N ALA A 92 -2.28 15.45 6.03
CA ALA A 92 -3.59 16.08 6.02
C ALA A 92 -4.53 15.40 7.03
N LEU A 93 -4.55 14.06 7.05
CA LEU A 93 -5.36 13.28 8.00
C LEU A 93 -4.97 13.52 9.46
N ARG A 94 -3.71 13.86 9.77
CA ARG A 94 -3.26 14.18 11.14
C ARG A 94 -4.03 15.37 11.73
N GLY A 95 -4.39 16.35 10.91
CA GLY A 95 -5.19 17.51 11.33
C GLY A 95 -6.67 17.21 11.56
N HIS A 96 -7.15 16.06 11.08
CA HIS A 96 -8.53 15.63 11.24
C HIS A 96 -8.65 14.63 12.39
N THR A 97 -9.11 15.08 13.56
CA THR A 97 -9.53 14.14 14.62
C THR A 97 -10.65 13.26 14.07
N LEU A 98 -10.51 11.92 14.17
CA LEU A 98 -11.46 10.90 13.69
C LEU A 98 -12.79 10.90 14.49
N LYS A 99 -13.35 12.07 14.81
CA LYS A 99 -14.59 12.19 15.61
C LYS A 99 -15.84 11.69 14.88
N SER A 100 -15.76 11.31 13.60
CA SER A 100 -16.94 10.97 12.78
C SER A 100 -17.01 9.54 12.23
N VAL A 101 -15.96 8.71 12.31
CA VAL A 101 -16.01 7.34 11.76
C VAL A 101 -16.53 6.30 12.75
N ALA A 102 -16.58 6.62 14.05
CA ALA A 102 -17.07 5.70 15.09
C ALA A 102 -18.59 5.40 15.06
N LYS A 103 -19.37 5.98 14.12
CA LYS A 103 -20.83 5.79 14.05
C LYS A 103 -21.38 5.01 12.85
N LYS A 104 -20.54 4.52 11.94
CA LYS A 104 -20.98 3.53 10.94
C LYS A 104 -20.19 2.25 11.11
N LYS A 105 -20.76 1.28 11.82
CA LYS A 105 -20.36 -0.13 11.70
C LYS A 105 -20.52 -0.49 10.21
N VAL A 106 -19.43 -0.50 9.47
CA VAL A 106 -19.40 -1.14 8.15
C VAL A 106 -19.67 -2.63 8.41
N PRO A 107 -20.66 -3.25 7.74
CA PRO A 107 -20.88 -4.69 7.86
C PRO A 107 -19.56 -5.42 7.58
N GLN A 108 -19.18 -6.34 8.47
CA GLN A 108 -17.89 -7.06 8.45
C GLN A 108 -17.57 -7.78 7.13
N GLU A 109 -18.55 -7.89 6.23
CA GLU A 109 -18.43 -8.49 4.91
C GLU A 109 -17.61 -7.64 3.91
N GLN A 110 -17.63 -6.30 4.03
CA GLN A 110 -16.89 -5.43 3.10
C GLN A 110 -15.41 -5.26 3.47
N ALA A 111 -15.07 -5.31 4.76
CA ALA A 111 -13.67 -5.21 5.22
C ALA A 111 -12.83 -6.42 4.78
N LYS A 112 -13.44 -7.61 4.72
CA LYS A 112 -12.79 -8.83 4.23
C LYS A 112 -12.41 -8.72 2.75
N ASN A 113 -13.19 -8.01 1.94
CA ASN A 113 -12.93 -7.90 0.50
C ASN A 113 -11.78 -6.96 0.13
N VAL A 114 -11.42 -6.00 0.99
CA VAL A 114 -10.30 -5.07 0.73
C VAL A 114 -8.93 -5.74 1.04
N LEU A 115 -8.91 -6.71 1.95
CA LEU A 115 -7.72 -7.49 2.34
C LEU A 115 -7.71 -8.91 1.77
N ALA A 116 -8.76 -9.34 1.08
CA ALA A 116 -8.79 -10.63 0.40
C ALA A 116 -7.96 -10.56 -0.88
N TYR A 117 -6.68 -10.89 -0.76
CA TYR A 117 -5.87 -11.34 -1.88
C TYR A 117 -6.54 -12.58 -2.49
N LYS A 118 -7.11 -12.43 -3.69
CA LYS A 118 -7.58 -13.57 -4.49
C LYS A 118 -6.35 -14.23 -5.11
N LYS A 119 -5.98 -15.38 -4.56
CA LYS A 119 -5.01 -16.30 -5.15
C LYS A 119 -5.58 -16.79 -6.49
N GLY A 120 -5.01 -16.32 -7.58
CA GLY A 120 -5.17 -16.87 -8.93
C GLY A 120 -3.98 -17.75 -9.27
#